data_AF-A0A6G0Y0A5-F1
#
_entry.id   AF-A0A6G0Y0A5-F1
#
_cell.length_a   1.000
_cell.length_b   1.000
_cell.length_c   1.000
_cell.angle_alpha   90.00
_cell.angle_beta   90.00
_cell.angle_gamma   90.00
#
_symmetry.space_group_name_H-M   'P 1'
#
loop_
_entity.id
_entity.type
_entity.pdbx_description
1 polymer ?
#
loop_
_entity_poly.entity_id
_entity_poly.type
_entity_poly.pdbx_seq_one_letter_code
_entity_poly.pdbx_strand_id
1 'polypeptide(L)'
;MTELMNKIICNSLTHYVNKNQKDWILYYKLVVFAYNTCPRSRLKVSPFFLLHGIDANQPLDNKIKPNIDNFNLAKSLETLQKIREKIPNTIRKKQQTQKLNYDKTHKTVSYLPGQKISDVNCEIELILNGKLTTDVIHVQRIKPFTDKKKHIQTKVGGKNPEKRLECWQVGVSELEKTRSRRHPRALGT
;
A
#
# COMPACT_ATOMS: atom_id res chain seq x y z
N MET A 1 -0.84 6.21 2.52
CA MET A 1 -0.08 7.34 3.10
C MET A 1 1.37 6.97 3.40
N THR A 2 1.58 5.75 3.91
CA THR A 2 2.90 5.13 4.14
C THR A 2 3.81 5.18 2.91
N GLU A 3 3.31 4.80 1.73
CA GLU A 3 4.10 4.82 0.48
C GLU A 3 4.67 6.21 0.15
N LEU A 4 3.87 7.26 0.31
CA LEU A 4 4.32 8.62 0.06
C LEU A 4 5.34 9.09 1.09
N MET A 5 5.16 8.72 2.36
CA MET A 5 6.15 9.00 3.40
C MET A 5 7.48 8.31 3.09
N ASN A 6 7.44 7.01 2.76
CA ASN A 6 8.63 6.25 2.38
C ASN A 6 9.31 6.86 1.15
N LYS A 7 8.54 7.24 0.13
CA LYS A 7 9.08 7.95 -1.05
C LYS A 7 9.80 9.24 -0.66
N ILE A 8 9.21 10.06 0.21
CA ILE A 8 9.83 11.32 0.65
C ILE A 8 11.11 11.04 1.42
N ILE A 9 11.09 10.11 2.39
CA ILE A 9 12.27 9.75 3.19
C ILE A 9 13.40 9.21 2.30
N CYS A 10 13.09 8.28 1.39
CA CYS A 10 14.07 7.74 0.46
C CYS A 10 14.67 8.85 -0.41
N ASN A 11 13.84 9.70 -1.02
CA ASN A 11 14.32 10.81 -1.83
C ASN A 11 15.19 11.77 -1.01
N SER A 12 14.78 12.14 0.20
CA SER A 12 15.59 12.98 1.08
C SER A 12 16.94 12.34 1.41
N LEU A 13 16.98 11.03 1.68
CA LEU A 13 18.21 10.31 1.96
C LEU A 13 19.16 10.27 0.75
N THR A 14 18.65 10.19 -0.48
CA THR A 14 19.51 10.15 -1.67
C THR A 14 20.42 11.37 -1.82
N HIS A 15 20.08 12.51 -1.21
CA HIS A 15 20.91 13.71 -1.22
C HIS A 15 22.09 13.66 -0.25
N TYR A 16 22.03 12.82 0.79
CA TYR A 16 23.05 12.77 1.85
C TYR A 16 23.87 11.47 1.86
N VAL A 17 23.32 10.41 1.28
CA VAL A 17 23.94 9.09 1.30
C VAL A 17 25.05 8.99 0.25
N ASN A 18 26.21 8.49 0.67
CA ASN A 18 27.34 8.22 -0.21
C ASN A 18 27.01 7.13 -1.24
N LYS A 19 27.77 7.07 -2.35
CA LYS A 19 27.58 6.08 -3.45
C LYS A 19 27.52 4.63 -2.96
N ASN A 20 28.23 4.30 -1.89
CA ASN A 20 28.30 2.96 -1.31
C ASN A 20 27.10 2.61 -0.41
N GLN A 21 26.20 3.56 -0.14
CA GLN A 21 24.96 3.40 0.61
C GLN A 21 25.10 2.85 2.04
N LYS A 22 26.26 2.97 2.68
CA LYS A 22 26.49 2.46 4.05
C LYS A 22 26.12 3.45 5.15
N ASP A 23 26.09 4.75 4.82
CA ASP A 23 26.03 5.82 5.83
C ASP A 23 24.60 6.34 6.08
N TRP A 24 23.58 5.71 5.49
CA TRP A 24 22.19 6.18 5.59
C TRP A 24 21.66 6.23 7.03
N ILE A 25 22.18 5.37 7.91
CA ILE A 25 21.79 5.30 9.33
C ILE A 25 22.10 6.62 10.04
N LEU A 26 23.21 7.28 9.70
CA LEU A 26 23.63 8.55 10.31
C LEU A 26 22.61 9.67 10.02
N TYR A 27 22.09 9.70 8.79
CA TYR A 27 21.16 10.74 8.33
C TYR A 27 19.69 10.41 8.58
N TYR A 28 19.35 9.14 8.83
CA TYR A 28 17.96 8.70 8.98
C TYR A 28 17.19 9.51 10.03
N LYS A 29 17.76 9.67 11.23
CA LYS A 29 17.11 10.42 12.32
C LYS A 29 16.86 11.89 11.93
N LEU A 30 17.82 12.51 11.25
CA LEU A 30 17.71 13.91 10.79
C LEU A 30 16.62 14.05 9.72
N VAL A 31 16.56 13.14 8.76
CA VAL A 31 15.54 13.15 7.70
C VAL A 31 14.14 12.92 8.27
N VAL A 32 13.98 11.97 9.19
CA VAL A 32 12.70 11.72 9.85
C VAL A 32 12.26 12.92 10.68
N PHE A 33 13.18 13.55 11.41
CA PHE A 33 12.90 14.79 12.12
C PHE A 33 12.41 15.88 11.16
N ALA A 34 13.15 16.16 10.09
CA ALA A 34 12.75 17.14 9.08
C ALA A 34 11.38 16.82 8.46
N TYR A 35 11.09 15.55 8.19
CA TYR A 35 9.77 15.14 7.70
C TYR A 35 8.65 15.43 8.70
N ASN A 36 8.88 15.21 10.00
CA ASN A 36 7.89 15.42 11.05
C ASN A 36 7.65 16.91 11.33
N THR A 37 8.67 17.77 11.19
CA THR A 37 8.57 19.21 11.49
C THR A 37 8.13 20.04 10.30
N CYS A 38 8.34 19.56 9.08
CA CYS A 38 8.02 20.31 7.87
C CYS A 38 6.51 20.28 7.53
N PRO A 39 5.85 21.44 7.29
CA PRO A 39 4.45 21.48 6.92
C PRO A 39 4.21 20.89 5.54
N ARG A 40 3.27 19.95 5.44
CA ARG A 40 2.97 19.29 4.17
C ARG A 40 2.20 20.21 3.24
N SER A 41 2.57 20.28 1.96
CA SER A 41 1.89 21.12 0.95
C SER A 41 0.35 20.98 0.91
N ARG A 42 -0.18 19.76 1.08
CA ARG A 42 -1.63 19.49 1.05
C ARG A 42 -2.41 20.00 2.27
N LEU A 43 -1.78 20.00 3.45
CA LEU A 43 -2.43 20.27 4.73
C LEU A 43 -1.94 21.59 5.37
N LYS A 44 -0.78 22.10 4.94
CA LYS A 44 -0.08 23.26 5.48
C LYS A 44 0.24 23.17 6.98
N VAL A 45 0.12 21.98 7.57
CA VAL A 45 0.40 21.68 8.97
C VAL A 45 1.44 20.55 9.03
N SER A 46 2.34 20.61 10.00
CA SER A 46 3.37 19.59 10.23
C SER A 46 2.81 18.39 11.01
N PRO A 47 3.28 17.15 10.75
CA PRO A 47 2.91 15.99 11.55
C PRO A 47 3.19 16.16 13.05
N PHE A 48 4.32 16.81 13.40
CA PHE A 48 4.71 17.07 14.77
C PHE A 48 3.70 17.97 15.49
N PHE A 49 3.32 19.10 14.86
CA PHE A 49 2.31 19.99 15.40
C PHE A 49 0.97 19.28 15.58
N LEU A 50 0.57 18.45 14.62
CA LEU A 50 -0.68 17.72 14.70
C LEU A 50 -0.73 16.74 15.88
N LEU A 51 0.41 16.19 16.27
CA LEU A 51 0.54 15.26 17.39
C LEU A 51 0.61 16.01 18.73
N HIS A 52 1.49 17.01 18.83
CA HIS A 52 1.86 17.65 20.09
C HIS A 52 1.14 18.98 20.39
N GLY A 53 0.56 19.64 19.39
CA GLY A 53 -0.06 20.97 19.53
C GLY A 53 0.93 22.14 19.60
N ILE A 54 2.23 21.83 19.54
CA ILE A 54 3.33 22.78 19.53
C ILE A 54 4.24 22.48 18.35
N ASP A 55 4.93 23.50 17.85
CA ASP A 55 5.96 23.30 16.84
C ASP A 55 7.24 22.73 17.48
N ALA A 56 7.97 21.93 16.70
CA ALA A 56 9.21 21.34 17.16
C ALA A 56 10.32 22.40 17.19
N ASN A 57 11.09 22.43 18.27
CA ASN A 57 12.24 23.30 18.39
C ASN A 57 13.25 23.04 17.27
N GLN A 58 13.47 24.02 16.40
CA GLN A 58 14.46 23.96 15.33
C GLN A 58 15.81 24.51 15.81
N PRO A 59 16.94 24.11 15.19
CA PRO A 59 18.25 24.67 15.53
C PRO A 59 18.32 26.19 15.41
N LEU A 60 17.50 26.79 14.55
CA LEU A 60 17.40 28.25 14.40
C LEU A 60 16.73 28.91 15.61
N ASP A 61 15.72 28.27 16.18
CA ASP A 61 14.95 28.78 17.33
C ASP A 61 15.84 28.87 18.58
N ASN A 62 16.84 28.00 18.72
CA ASN A 62 17.81 28.08 19.82
C ASN A 62 18.65 29.38 19.78
N LYS A 63 18.83 29.99 18.61
CA LYS A 63 19.58 31.25 18.46
C LYS A 63 18.71 32.47 18.71
N ILE A 64 17.41 32.35 18.47
CA ILE A 64 16.43 33.42 18.60
C ILE A 64 15.67 33.14 19.89
N LYS A 65 16.04 33.74 21.03
CA LYS A 65 15.27 33.55 22.27
C LYS A 65 13.94 34.32 22.14
N PRO A 66 12.79 33.66 21.92
CA PRO A 66 11.52 34.37 22.01
C PRO A 66 11.28 34.77 23.47
N ASN A 67 10.53 35.84 23.69
CA ASN A 67 10.07 36.19 25.02
C ASN A 67 9.04 35.13 25.45
N ILE A 68 9.39 34.25 26.41
CA ILE A 68 8.67 33.01 26.77
C ILE A 68 7.37 33.31 27.52
N ASP A 69 7.16 34.55 27.96
CA ASP A 69 6.16 34.93 28.97
C ASP A 69 4.69 34.78 28.55
N ASN A 70 4.39 34.48 27.28
CA ASN A 70 3.02 34.47 26.74
C ASN A 70 2.53 33.12 26.16
N PHE A 71 3.20 31.99 26.43
CA PHE A 71 2.70 30.69 25.96
C PHE A 71 1.46 30.24 26.75
N ASN A 72 0.29 30.35 26.12
CA ASN A 72 -0.97 29.85 26.68
C ASN A 72 -1.30 28.47 26.09
N LEU A 73 -1.09 27.42 26.90
CA LEU A 73 -1.36 26.03 26.54
C LEU A 73 -2.84 25.79 26.18
N ALA A 74 -3.78 26.37 26.93
CA ALA A 74 -5.21 26.19 26.69
C ALA A 74 -5.61 26.71 25.29
N LYS A 75 -5.07 27.88 24.90
CA LYS A 75 -5.28 28.46 23.56
C LYS A 75 -4.65 27.60 22.46
N SER A 76 -3.48 27.02 22.69
CA SER A 76 -2.84 26.09 21.75
C SER A 76 -3.67 24.81 21.55
N LEU A 77 -4.23 24.24 22.62
CA LEU A 77 -5.08 23.04 22.52
C LEU A 77 -6.39 23.32 21.77
N GLU A 78 -7.03 24.46 22.05
CA GLU A 78 -8.24 24.88 21.34
C GLU A 78 -7.98 25.08 19.84
N THR A 79 -6.86 25.70 19.47
CA THR A 79 -6.48 25.87 18.06
C THR A 79 -6.18 24.53 17.39
N LEU A 80 -5.50 23.60 18.09
CA LEU A 80 -5.24 22.25 17.60
C LEU A 80 -6.54 21.48 17.33
N GLN A 81 -7.53 21.57 18.22
CA GLN A 81 -8.84 20.92 18.04
C GLN A 81 -9.54 21.46 16.78
N LYS A 82 -9.62 22.79 16.63
CA LYS A 82 -10.19 23.44 15.43
C LYS A 82 -9.49 23.01 14.14
N ILE A 83 -8.18 22.79 14.18
CA ILE A 83 -7.41 22.30 13.04
C ILE A 83 -7.75 20.83 12.75
N ARG A 84 -7.78 19.98 13.79
CA ARG A 84 -8.10 18.54 13.67
C ARG A 84 -9.49 18.32 13.06
N GLU A 85 -10.48 19.13 13.42
CA GLU A 85 -11.83 19.06 12.84
C GLU A 85 -11.85 19.39 11.33
N LYS A 86 -11.00 20.30 10.88
CA LYS A 86 -10.94 20.74 9.46
C LYS A 86 -10.15 19.78 8.56
N ILE A 87 -9.23 19.00 9.12
CA ILE A 87 -8.33 18.11 8.37
C ILE A 87 -9.09 17.05 7.56
N PRO A 88 -10.04 16.28 8.12
CA PRO A 88 -10.78 15.26 7.37
C PRO A 88 -11.46 15.82 6.12
N ASN A 89 -12.12 16.97 6.25
CA ASN A 89 -12.78 17.66 5.14
C ASN A 89 -11.77 18.10 4.07
N THR A 90 -10.62 18.61 4.50
CA THR A 90 -9.54 19.03 3.59
C THR A 90 -8.94 17.84 2.83
N ILE A 91 -8.69 16.72 3.52
CA ILE A 91 -8.23 15.47 2.93
C ILE A 91 -9.24 14.97 1.90
N ARG A 92 -10.52 14.91 2.26
CA ARG A 92 -11.60 14.45 1.37
C ARG A 92 -11.67 15.30 0.10
N LYS A 93 -11.67 16.63 0.23
CA LYS A 93 -11.66 17.55 -0.91
C LYS A 93 -10.45 17.32 -1.83
N LYS A 94 -9.24 17.22 -1.25
CA LYS A 94 -8.01 16.98 -2.04
C LYS A 94 -8.02 15.62 -2.73
N GLN A 95 -8.53 14.58 -2.07
CA GLN A 95 -8.69 13.24 -2.66
C GLN A 95 -9.70 13.25 -3.81
N GLN A 96 -10.83 13.95 -3.65
CA GLN A 96 -11.83 14.10 -4.72
C GLN A 96 -11.25 14.81 -5.94
N THR A 97 -10.57 15.95 -5.75
CA THR A 97 -9.91 16.64 -6.87
C THR A 97 -8.84 15.77 -7.54
N GLN A 98 -8.05 15.02 -6.76
CA GLN A 98 -7.05 14.09 -7.30
C GLN A 98 -7.70 12.98 -8.12
N LYS A 99 -8.81 12.41 -7.64
CA LYS A 99 -9.60 11.41 -8.37
C LYS A 99 -10.13 11.99 -9.68
N LEU A 100 -10.79 13.15 -9.65
CA LEU A 100 -11.33 13.79 -10.86
C LEU A 100 -10.24 14.06 -11.90
N ASN A 101 -9.05 14.49 -11.47
CA ASN A 101 -7.94 14.73 -12.39
C ASN A 101 -7.35 13.43 -12.97
N TYR A 102 -7.28 12.38 -12.16
CA TYR A 102 -6.90 11.05 -12.63
C TYR A 102 -7.89 10.53 -13.67
N ASP A 103 -9.18 10.55 -13.33
CA ASP A 103 -10.29 10.06 -14.16
C ASP A 103 -10.34 10.75 -15.54
N LYS A 104 -9.98 12.05 -15.63
CA LYS A 104 -9.88 12.77 -16.92
C LYS A 104 -8.89 12.15 -17.91
N THR A 105 -7.78 11.63 -17.40
CA THR A 105 -6.67 11.10 -18.22
C THR A 105 -6.67 9.58 -18.29
N HIS A 106 -7.38 8.94 -17.36
CA HIS A 106 -7.42 7.50 -17.24
C HIS A 106 -8.28 6.88 -18.33
N LYS A 107 -7.73 5.93 -19.08
CA LYS A 107 -8.50 5.12 -20.02
C LYS A 107 -9.09 3.95 -19.24
N THR A 108 -10.41 3.87 -19.18
CA THR A 108 -11.09 2.69 -18.65
C THR A 108 -10.85 1.53 -19.60
N VAL A 109 -10.14 0.50 -19.15
CA VAL A 109 -9.96 -0.75 -19.89
C VAL A 109 -10.91 -1.77 -19.27
N SER A 110 -11.85 -2.28 -20.07
CA SER A 110 -12.71 -3.41 -19.70
C SER A 110 -12.03 -4.70 -20.12
N TYR A 111 -11.92 -5.66 -19.21
CA TYR A 111 -11.48 -7.01 -19.54
C TYR A 111 -12.68 -7.95 -19.52
N LEU A 112 -12.48 -9.17 -20.02
CA LEU A 112 -13.46 -10.24 -19.87
C LEU A 112 -13.12 -11.09 -18.63
N PRO A 113 -14.13 -11.56 -17.88
CA PRO A 113 -13.93 -12.52 -16.80
C PRO A 113 -13.10 -13.73 -17.26
N GLY A 114 -12.03 -14.04 -16.53
CA GLY A 114 -11.09 -15.11 -16.86
C GLY A 114 -9.99 -14.72 -17.84
N GLN A 115 -9.99 -13.49 -18.36
CA GLN A 115 -8.93 -12.99 -19.23
C GLN A 115 -7.63 -12.81 -18.43
N LYS A 116 -6.56 -13.42 -18.94
CA LYS A 116 -5.21 -13.17 -18.44
C LYS A 116 -4.77 -11.78 -18.92
N ILE A 117 -4.61 -10.85 -17.99
CA ILE A 117 -4.18 -9.48 -18.27
C ILE A 117 -2.66 -9.39 -18.28
N SER A 118 -1.99 -10.09 -17.36
CA SER A 118 -0.53 -10.23 -17.31
C SER A 118 -0.15 -11.57 -16.70
N ASP A 119 1.14 -11.92 -16.67
CA ASP A 119 1.63 -13.14 -16.00
C ASP A 119 1.26 -13.21 -14.51
N VAL A 120 0.92 -12.06 -13.92
CA VAL A 120 0.65 -11.92 -12.50
C VAL A 120 -0.77 -11.47 -12.18
N ASN A 121 -1.56 -10.97 -13.14
CA ASN A 121 -2.91 -10.45 -12.90
C ASN A 121 -3.94 -11.09 -13.83
N CYS A 122 -5.08 -11.47 -13.26
CA CYS A 122 -6.25 -11.95 -13.98
C CYS A 122 -7.51 -11.20 -13.52
N GLU A 123 -8.47 -11.05 -14.42
CA GLU A 123 -9.80 -10.55 -14.06
C GLU A 123 -10.71 -11.71 -13.68
N ILE A 124 -11.43 -11.59 -12.57
CA ILE A 124 -12.29 -12.64 -12.04
C ILE A 124 -13.64 -12.03 -11.65
N GLU A 125 -14.72 -12.78 -11.88
CA GLU A 125 -16.02 -12.52 -11.28
C GLU A 125 -16.09 -13.11 -9.87
N LEU A 126 -16.45 -12.27 -8.90
CA LEU A 126 -16.56 -12.62 -7.49
C LEU A 126 -17.80 -11.99 -6.86
N ILE A 127 -18.34 -12.66 -5.85
CA ILE A 127 -19.47 -12.16 -5.07
C ILE A 127 -18.94 -11.44 -3.84
N LEU A 128 -19.06 -10.11 -3.80
CA LEU A 128 -18.74 -9.29 -2.63
C LEU A 128 -20.02 -8.70 -2.04
N ASN A 129 -20.23 -8.92 -0.74
CA ASN A 129 -21.41 -8.43 -0.01
C ASN A 129 -22.75 -8.78 -0.69
N GLY A 130 -22.83 -9.99 -1.28
CA GLY A 130 -24.02 -10.48 -1.98
C GLY A 130 -24.23 -9.90 -3.39
N LYS A 131 -23.26 -9.19 -3.96
CA LYS A 131 -23.32 -8.63 -5.31
C LYS A 131 -22.25 -9.23 -6.20
N LEU A 132 -22.62 -9.60 -7.43
CA LEU A 132 -21.67 -10.01 -8.46
C LEU A 132 -20.82 -8.79 -8.86
N THR A 133 -19.51 -8.93 -8.77
CA THR A 133 -18.54 -7.88 -9.06
C THR A 133 -17.35 -8.46 -9.82
N THR A 134 -16.81 -7.68 -10.75
CA THR A 134 -15.61 -8.04 -11.51
C THR A 134 -14.42 -7.30 -10.92
N ASP A 135 -13.32 -8.00 -10.64
CA ASP A 135 -12.10 -7.40 -10.06
C ASP A 135 -10.82 -8.00 -10.66
N VAL A 136 -9.73 -7.22 -10.64
CA VAL A 136 -8.41 -7.62 -11.14
C VAL A 136 -7.53 -8.03 -9.97
N ILE A 137 -7.20 -9.32 -9.89
CA ILE A 137 -6.50 -9.89 -8.75
C ILE A 137 -5.13 -10.43 -9.18
N HIS A 138 -4.15 -10.25 -8.30
CA HIS A 138 -2.83 -10.83 -8.47
C HIS A 138 -2.88 -12.36 -8.23
N VAL A 139 -2.50 -13.17 -9.20
CA VAL A 139 -2.62 -14.63 -9.21
C VAL A 139 -1.98 -15.27 -7.97
N GLN A 140 -0.78 -14.81 -7.57
CA GLN A 140 -0.09 -15.36 -6.38
C GLN A 140 -0.73 -14.97 -5.04
N ARG A 141 -1.65 -13.99 -5.03
CA ARG A 141 -2.43 -13.62 -3.82
C ARG A 141 -3.69 -14.45 -3.67
N ILE A 142 -4.08 -15.20 -4.70
CA ILE A 142 -5.23 -16.11 -4.64
C ILE A 142 -4.80 -17.31 -3.80
N LYS A 143 -5.36 -17.40 -2.59
CA LYS A 143 -5.23 -18.62 -1.79
C LYS A 143 -6.08 -19.72 -2.44
N PRO A 144 -5.61 -20.98 -2.48
CA PRO A 144 -6.42 -22.07 -2.98
C PRO A 144 -7.74 -22.11 -2.22
N PHE A 145 -8.86 -22.04 -2.94
CA PHE A 145 -10.19 -22.14 -2.34
C PHE A 145 -10.47 -23.60 -1.99
N THR A 146 -10.50 -23.91 -0.70
CA THR A 146 -10.96 -25.20 -0.20
C THR A 146 -12.46 -25.12 0.08
N ASP A 147 -13.26 -25.76 -0.76
CA ASP A 147 -14.70 -25.87 -0.53
C ASP A 147 -14.97 -26.78 0.68
N LYS A 148 -15.39 -26.17 1.79
CA LYS A 148 -15.69 -26.91 3.03
C LYS A 148 -16.89 -27.86 2.88
N LYS A 149 -17.71 -27.70 1.83
CA LYS A 149 -18.91 -28.55 1.61
C LYS A 149 -18.60 -29.91 0.97
N LYS A 150 -17.47 -30.06 0.26
CA LYS A 150 -17.08 -31.37 -0.31
C LYS A 150 -16.62 -32.40 0.74
N HIS A 151 -16.29 -31.97 1.96
CA HIS A 151 -15.85 -32.88 3.02
C HIS A 151 -16.96 -33.64 3.74
N ILE A 152 -18.24 -33.29 3.52
CA ILE A 152 -19.36 -33.91 4.25
C ILE A 152 -20.00 -35.08 3.47
N GLN A 153 -19.82 -35.18 2.15
CA GLN A 153 -20.47 -36.23 1.34
C GLN A 153 -19.68 -37.54 1.15
N THR A 154 -18.47 -37.68 1.69
CA THR A 154 -17.73 -38.96 1.70
C THR A 154 -17.61 -39.57 3.10
N LYS A 155 -18.73 -39.69 3.81
CA LYS A 155 -18.86 -40.55 4.99
C LYS A 155 -20.06 -41.51 4.85
N VAL A 156 -20.11 -42.27 3.76
CA VAL A 156 -20.85 -43.54 3.74
C VAL A 156 -20.02 -44.56 2.96
N GLY A 157 -19.51 -45.56 3.69
CA GLY A 157 -19.21 -46.90 3.17
C GLY A 157 -17.94 -47.11 2.34
N GLY A 158 -17.06 -47.97 2.86
CA GLY A 158 -16.23 -48.85 2.02
C GLY A 158 -14.81 -48.37 1.71
N LYS A 159 -13.83 -49.04 2.34
CA LYS A 159 -12.40 -48.95 2.03
C LYS A 159 -12.16 -49.35 0.57
N ASN A 160 -11.60 -48.45 -0.26
CA ASN A 160 -10.75 -48.84 -1.37
C ASN A 160 -9.68 -47.74 -1.63
N PRO A 161 -8.38 -47.99 -1.40
CA PRO A 161 -7.35 -46.95 -1.43
C PRO A 161 -6.91 -46.48 -2.84
N GLU A 162 -7.39 -47.10 -3.93
CA GLU A 162 -6.87 -46.81 -5.28
C GLU A 162 -7.47 -45.57 -5.96
N LYS A 163 -8.63 -45.05 -5.53
CA LYS A 163 -9.26 -43.87 -6.16
C LYS A 163 -8.70 -42.51 -5.73
N ARG A 164 -7.69 -42.47 -4.85
CA ARG A 164 -7.14 -41.22 -4.31
C ARG A 164 -6.03 -40.61 -5.18
N LEU A 165 -5.46 -41.39 -6.12
CA LEU A 165 -4.33 -40.96 -6.95
C LEU A 165 -4.76 -40.32 -8.29
N GLU A 166 -5.89 -40.74 -8.87
CA GLU A 166 -6.34 -40.23 -10.18
C GLU A 166 -6.71 -38.74 -10.16
N CYS A 167 -7.22 -38.21 -9.03
CA CYS A 167 -7.63 -36.80 -8.92
C CYS A 167 -6.43 -35.84 -8.77
N TRP A 168 -5.26 -36.33 -8.36
CA TRP A 168 -4.02 -35.54 -8.26
C TRP A 168 -3.22 -35.53 -9.56
N GLN A 169 -3.33 -36.58 -10.39
CA GLN A 169 -2.56 -36.66 -11.64
C GLN A 169 -3.15 -35.78 -12.76
N VAL A 170 -4.47 -35.60 -12.82
CA VAL A 170 -5.10 -34.77 -13.86
C VAL A 170 -4.77 -33.28 -13.67
N GLY A 171 -4.84 -32.76 -12.43
CA GLY A 171 -4.57 -31.34 -12.14
C GLY A 171 -3.09 -30.92 -12.23
N VAL A 172 -2.15 -31.82 -11.94
CA VAL A 172 -0.72 -31.54 -12.06
C VAL A 172 -0.27 -31.59 -13.53
N SER A 173 -0.85 -32.46 -14.35
CA SER A 173 -0.49 -32.59 -15.77
C SER A 173 -0.82 -31.34 -16.62
N GLU A 174 -1.91 -30.64 -16.29
CA GLU A 174 -2.32 -29.38 -16.96
C GLU A 174 -1.40 -28.21 -16.56
N LEU A 175 -0.96 -28.17 -15.29
CA LEU A 175 -0.02 -27.18 -14.76
C LEU A 175 1.44 -27.45 -15.19
N GLU A 176 1.82 -28.71 -15.45
CA GLU A 176 3.16 -29.05 -15.95
C GLU A 176 3.29 -28.87 -17.47
N LYS A 177 2.22 -29.08 -18.25
CA LYS A 177 2.20 -28.73 -19.68
C LYS A 177 2.45 -27.23 -19.94
N THR A 178 1.99 -26.36 -19.04
CA THR A 178 2.29 -24.91 -19.10
C THR A 178 3.70 -24.57 -18.63
N ARG A 179 4.32 -25.43 -17.82
CA ARG A 179 5.71 -25.30 -17.33
C ARG A 179 6.76 -25.71 -18.37
N SER A 180 6.39 -26.60 -19.30
CA SER A 180 7.27 -27.15 -20.35
C SER A 180 7.38 -26.27 -21.62
N ARG A 181 6.50 -25.27 -21.82
CA ARG A 181 6.68 -24.26 -22.87
C ARG A 181 7.55 -23.09 -22.37
N ARG A 182 8.73 -23.40 -21.84
CA ARG A 182 9.83 -22.43 -21.68
C ARG A 182 10.74 -22.57 -22.90
N HIS A 183 10.72 -21.57 -23.77
CA HIS A 183 11.68 -21.43 -24.87
C HIS A 183 13.12 -21.45 -24.31
N PRO A 184 14.11 -22.04 -25.02
CA PRO A 184 15.49 -22.04 -24.56
C PRO A 184 16.02 -20.62 -24.51
N ARG A 185 16.69 -20.32 -23.40
CA ARG A 185 17.40 -19.06 -23.15
C ARG A 185 18.55 -18.98 -24.15
N ALA A 186 18.46 -18.09 -25.14
CA ALA A 186 19.59 -17.78 -26.01
C ALA A 186 20.68 -17.12 -25.16
N LEU A 187 21.78 -17.85 -24.96
CA LEU A 187 23.06 -17.30 -24.56
C LEU A 187 23.65 -16.62 -25.80
N GLY A 188 23.66 -15.29 -25.79
CA GLY A 188 24.40 -14.48 -26.75
C GLY A 188 25.67 -13.97 -26.08
N THR A 189 26.79 -14.31 -26.70
CA THR A 189 28.17 -13.86 -26.49
C THR A 189 28.32 -12.34 -26.49
#